data_AF-A0AAV8BSF2-F1
#
_entry.id   AF-A0AAV8BSF2-F1
#
_cell.length_a   1.000
_cell.length_b   1.000
_cell.length_c   1.000
_cell.angle_alpha   90.00
_cell.angle_beta   90.00
_cell.angle_gamma   90.00
#
_symmetry.space_group_name_H-M   'P 1'
#
loop_
_entity.id
_entity.type
_entity.pdbx_description
1 polymer ?
#
loop_
_entity_poly.entity_id
_entity_poly.type
_entity_poly.pdbx_seq_one_letter_code
_entity_poly.pdbx_strand_id
1 'polypeptide(L)'
;MDEEVTLRPCDLADVDDLYEYASEDKVSAWCRWDTYTNKEDLLNYMKTCMIPHPWMRVICYRGRPVGSISVTPYTGADRCRAELGYVMASQYWGKGIATKAVKLTLETVFKDLKDLERVEALVDVENFGSQKVLEKSGFTKDGVLRRFWIHKGHLCHELGKLRYLYLEFKINVTPYPGSDRCRAELGYVLASQYWGKGIATKAVKLTLETVFKDLKDLERVEALVDVENFGSQKVLEKSGFTKDGVLRRFSIHKGMVRDRILYSFISTDPLV
;
A
#
# COMPACT_ATOMS: atom_id res chain seq x y z
N MET A 1 10.27 -8.03 21.79
CA MET A 1 10.39 -6.58 21.56
C MET A 1 9.05 -5.98 21.93
N ASP A 2 9.01 -5.05 22.89
CA ASP A 2 7.79 -4.33 23.26
C ASP A 2 7.32 -3.51 22.05
N GLU A 3 6.38 -4.04 21.29
CA GLU A 3 5.71 -3.25 20.27
C GLU A 3 4.78 -2.25 20.96
N GLU A 4 5.15 -0.97 20.87
CA GLU A 4 4.43 0.13 21.52
C GLU A 4 2.98 0.27 20.99
N VAL A 5 2.71 -0.22 19.78
CA VAL A 5 1.39 -0.24 19.14
C VAL A 5 1.05 -1.67 18.76
N THR A 6 -0.10 -2.17 19.21
CA THR A 6 -0.60 -3.51 18.88
C THR A 6 -2.04 -3.46 18.39
N LEU A 7 -2.47 -4.52 17.70
CA LEU A 7 -3.82 -4.70 17.19
C LEU A 7 -4.42 -5.98 17.80
N ARG A 8 -5.65 -5.90 18.30
CA ARG A 8 -6.38 -7.07 18.82
C ARG A 8 -7.88 -7.02 18.53
N PRO A 9 -8.60 -8.15 18.61
CA PRO A 9 -10.06 -8.13 18.55
C PRO A 9 -10.67 -7.17 19.58
N CYS A 10 -11.82 -6.60 19.21
CA CYS A 10 -12.62 -5.76 20.09
C CYS A 10 -13.26 -6.62 21.19
N ASP A 11 -13.18 -6.15 22.44
CA ASP A 11 -13.83 -6.75 23.58
C ASP A 11 -14.87 -5.75 24.15
N LEU A 12 -15.98 -6.24 24.72
CA LEU A 12 -16.97 -5.37 25.35
C LEU A 12 -16.40 -4.60 26.56
N ALA A 13 -15.36 -5.13 27.20
CA ALA A 13 -14.62 -4.44 28.25
C ALA A 13 -13.93 -3.15 27.76
N ASP A 14 -13.74 -2.98 26.45
CA ASP A 14 -13.11 -1.78 25.88
C ASP A 14 -14.04 -0.56 25.88
N VAL A 15 -15.33 -0.72 26.24
CA VAL A 15 -16.35 0.33 26.14
C VAL A 15 -15.91 1.64 26.79
N ASP A 16 -15.25 1.60 27.94
CA ASP A 16 -14.87 2.80 28.66
C ASP A 16 -13.79 3.60 27.91
N ASP A 17 -12.77 2.92 27.38
CA ASP A 17 -11.71 3.54 26.59
C ASP A 17 -12.21 3.99 25.22
N LEU A 18 -13.10 3.22 24.58
CA LEU A 18 -13.70 3.60 23.31
C LEU A 18 -14.64 4.83 23.47
N TYR A 19 -15.38 4.87 24.57
CA TYR A 19 -16.30 5.98 24.88
C TYR A 19 -15.55 7.29 25.11
N GLU A 20 -14.34 7.25 25.68
CA GLU A 20 -13.50 8.43 25.91
C GLU A 20 -13.33 9.27 24.65
N TYR A 21 -13.16 8.63 23.48
CA TYR A 21 -13.05 9.36 22.22
C TYR A 21 -14.35 9.38 21.40
N ALA A 22 -15.24 8.40 21.56
CA ALA A 22 -16.51 8.36 20.85
C ALA A 22 -17.49 9.47 21.30
N SER A 23 -17.26 10.01 22.50
CA SER A 23 -17.98 11.16 23.05
C SER A 23 -17.35 12.52 22.71
N GLU A 24 -16.25 12.57 21.94
CA GLU A 24 -15.62 13.82 21.50
C GLU A 24 -16.11 14.28 20.11
N ASP A 25 -16.72 15.46 20.02
CA ASP A 25 -17.22 16.02 18.74
C ASP A 25 -16.13 16.15 17.68
N LYS A 26 -14.91 16.56 18.06
CA LYS A 26 -13.78 16.67 17.12
C LYS A 26 -13.36 15.32 16.54
N VAL A 27 -13.65 14.21 17.22
CA VAL A 27 -13.37 12.85 16.72
C VAL A 27 -14.51 12.41 15.80
N SER A 28 -15.76 12.53 16.26
CA SER A 28 -16.94 12.13 15.48
C SER A 28 -17.18 13.00 14.24
N ALA A 29 -16.61 14.21 14.17
CA ALA A 29 -16.67 15.11 13.02
C ALA A 29 -16.25 14.42 11.71
N TRP A 30 -15.31 13.48 11.79
CA TRP A 30 -14.77 12.74 10.65
C TRP A 30 -15.37 11.34 10.48
N CYS A 31 -16.30 10.95 11.34
CA CYS A 31 -16.91 9.62 11.37
C CYS A 31 -18.35 9.66 10.86
N ARG A 32 -18.82 8.53 10.31
CA ARG A 32 -20.22 8.39 9.86
C ARG A 32 -21.23 8.40 11.01
N TRP A 33 -20.78 8.10 12.23
CA TRP A 33 -21.60 8.09 13.43
C TRP A 33 -21.56 9.44 14.15
N ASP A 34 -22.64 9.76 14.83
CA ASP A 34 -22.77 10.95 15.67
C ASP A 34 -22.09 10.76 17.02
N THR A 35 -21.72 11.87 17.66
CA THR A 35 -21.09 11.83 18.98
C THR A 35 -21.95 11.06 19.96
N TYR A 36 -21.37 10.04 20.59
CA TYR A 36 -22.07 9.21 21.55
C TYR A 36 -22.30 9.99 22.85
N THR A 37 -23.57 10.10 23.26
CA THR A 37 -23.96 10.77 24.50
C THR A 37 -24.05 9.82 25.69
N ASN A 38 -24.06 8.51 25.44
CA ASN A 38 -24.09 7.48 26.48
C ASN A 38 -23.36 6.21 26.03
N LYS A 39 -22.95 5.38 27.02
CA LYS A 39 -22.21 4.13 26.78
C LYS A 39 -23.08 2.98 26.27
N GLU A 40 -24.39 3.02 26.53
CA GLU A 40 -25.30 1.93 26.14
C GLU A 40 -25.44 1.86 24.61
N ASP A 41 -25.57 3.01 23.96
CA ASP A 41 -25.58 3.11 22.49
C ASP A 41 -24.25 2.64 21.89
N LEU A 42 -23.12 2.97 22.52
CA LEU A 42 -21.81 2.49 22.08
C LEU A 42 -21.71 0.97 22.25
N LEU A 43 -22.15 0.41 23.37
CA LEU A 43 -22.19 -1.04 23.59
C LEU A 43 -23.05 -1.75 22.54
N ASN A 44 -24.19 -1.16 22.19
CA ASN A 44 -25.04 -1.70 21.14
C ASN A 44 -24.32 -1.68 19.77
N TYR A 45 -23.65 -0.59 19.43
CA TYR A 45 -22.83 -0.49 18.23
C TYR A 45 -21.66 -1.49 18.23
N MET A 46 -21.00 -1.69 19.38
CA MET A 46 -19.93 -2.69 19.51
C MET A 46 -20.45 -4.10 19.22
N LYS A 47 -21.60 -4.48 19.81
CA LYS A 47 -22.23 -5.80 19.63
C LYS A 47 -22.72 -6.05 18.21
N THR A 48 -23.28 -5.03 17.56
CA THR A 48 -23.97 -5.19 16.27
C THR A 48 -23.10 -4.86 15.07
N CYS A 49 -22.09 -4.01 15.23
CA CYS A 49 -21.25 -3.53 14.14
C CYS A 49 -19.77 -3.89 14.34
N MET A 50 -19.15 -3.54 15.46
CA MET A 50 -17.69 -3.69 15.60
C MET A 50 -17.25 -5.15 15.76
N ILE A 51 -17.86 -5.89 16.67
CA ILE A 51 -17.48 -7.28 16.98
C ILE A 51 -17.81 -8.23 15.81
N PRO A 52 -18.99 -8.13 15.14
CA PRO A 52 -19.29 -8.97 14.00
C PRO A 52 -18.54 -8.61 12.71
N HIS A 53 -17.84 -7.46 12.69
CA HIS A 53 -17.14 -7.00 11.50
C HIS A 53 -16.06 -8.00 11.06
N PRO A 54 -15.95 -8.31 9.75
CA PRO A 54 -15.06 -9.37 9.26
C PRO A 54 -13.59 -9.16 9.64
N TRP A 55 -13.14 -7.90 9.63
CA TRP A 55 -11.78 -7.54 10.05
C TRP A 55 -11.78 -6.21 10.78
N MET A 56 -12.24 -6.18 12.04
CA MET A 56 -12.11 -5.01 12.93
C MET A 56 -11.13 -5.33 14.06
N ARG A 57 -10.27 -4.36 14.38
CA ARG A 57 -9.32 -4.45 15.49
C ARG A 57 -9.36 -3.16 16.32
N VAL A 58 -9.11 -3.31 17.60
CA VAL A 58 -8.78 -2.21 18.51
C VAL A 58 -7.30 -1.90 18.35
N ILE A 59 -6.99 -0.62 18.21
CA ILE A 59 -5.61 -0.10 18.23
C ILE A 59 -5.24 0.11 19.68
N CYS A 60 -4.24 -0.60 20.17
CA CYS A 60 -3.71 -0.45 21.51
C CYS A 60 -2.37 0.29 21.47
N TYR A 61 -2.17 1.24 22.38
CA TYR A 61 -0.88 1.90 22.61
C TYR A 61 -0.46 1.64 24.06
N ARG A 62 0.68 0.99 24.25
CA ARG A 62 1.17 0.54 25.58
C ARG A 62 0.10 -0.26 26.36
N GLY A 63 -0.60 -1.16 25.66
CA GLY A 63 -1.63 -2.02 26.23
C GLY A 63 -3.02 -1.39 26.40
N ARG A 64 -3.16 -0.07 26.26
CA ARG A 64 -4.45 0.63 26.39
C ARG A 64 -5.14 0.82 25.02
N PRO A 65 -6.45 0.56 24.86
CA PRO A 65 -7.21 0.95 23.68
C PRO A 65 -7.15 2.46 23.43
N VAL A 66 -6.83 2.86 22.20
CA VAL A 66 -6.71 4.27 21.80
C VAL A 66 -7.39 4.60 20.47
N GLY A 67 -8.03 3.61 19.86
CA GLY A 67 -8.71 3.76 18.58
C GLY A 67 -9.14 2.42 18.02
N SER A 68 -9.65 2.43 16.80
CA SER A 68 -10.07 1.21 16.11
C SER A 68 -9.79 1.32 14.61
N ILE A 69 -9.58 0.17 13.97
CA ILE A 69 -9.25 0.05 12.55
C ILE A 69 -10.01 -1.14 11.96
N SER A 70 -10.59 -0.95 10.78
CA SER A 70 -11.33 -1.97 10.06
C SER A 70 -10.88 -2.07 8.61
N VAL A 71 -10.95 -3.29 8.08
CA VAL A 71 -10.80 -3.58 6.65
C VAL A 71 -12.04 -4.34 6.20
N THR A 72 -12.74 -3.80 5.21
CA THR A 72 -13.97 -4.37 4.66
C THR A 72 -13.68 -4.87 3.24
N PRO A 73 -13.48 -6.19 3.05
CA PRO A 73 -13.31 -6.75 1.72
C PRO A 73 -14.56 -6.54 0.86
N TYR A 74 -14.38 -6.18 -0.40
CA TYR A 74 -15.48 -6.22 -1.37
C TYR A 74 -15.77 -7.68 -1.75
N THR A 75 -16.93 -7.91 -2.37
CA THR A 75 -17.42 -9.24 -2.71
C THR A 75 -17.57 -9.43 -4.23
N GLY A 76 -17.78 -10.67 -4.68
CA GLY A 76 -18.01 -10.98 -6.08
C GLY A 76 -16.81 -10.67 -6.98
N ALA A 77 -17.06 -9.95 -8.08
CA ALA A 77 -16.03 -9.55 -9.05
C ALA A 77 -15.02 -8.54 -8.48
N ASP A 78 -15.36 -7.88 -7.36
CA ASP A 78 -14.54 -6.83 -6.74
C ASP A 78 -13.70 -7.31 -5.56
N ARG A 79 -13.71 -8.62 -5.28
CA ARG A 79 -13.03 -9.23 -4.12
C ARG A 79 -11.52 -8.98 -4.02
N CYS A 80 -10.91 -8.48 -5.09
CA CYS A 80 -9.51 -8.04 -5.08
C CYS A 80 -9.27 -6.70 -4.37
N ARG A 81 -10.33 -6.06 -3.88
CA ARG A 81 -10.29 -4.76 -3.20
C ARG A 81 -10.88 -4.86 -1.79
N ALA A 82 -10.39 -4.01 -0.91
CA ALA A 82 -10.98 -3.77 0.40
C ALA A 82 -10.94 -2.28 0.76
N GLU A 83 -11.87 -1.84 1.61
CA GLU A 83 -11.89 -0.49 2.17
C GLU A 83 -11.31 -0.48 3.59
N LEU A 84 -10.38 0.43 3.85
CA LEU A 84 -9.78 0.68 5.16
C LEU A 84 -10.46 1.89 5.83
N GLY A 85 -10.92 1.69 7.06
CA GLY A 85 -11.40 2.75 7.95
C GLY A 85 -10.66 2.72 9.28
N TYR A 86 -10.42 3.88 9.89
CA TYR A 86 -9.88 3.95 11.25
C TYR A 86 -10.30 5.22 11.96
N VAL A 87 -10.30 5.16 13.29
CA VAL A 87 -10.53 6.29 14.19
C VAL A 87 -9.56 6.20 15.36
N MET A 88 -9.16 7.36 15.88
CA MET A 88 -8.19 7.47 16.96
C MET A 88 -8.63 8.53 17.96
N ALA A 89 -8.44 8.26 19.24
CA ALA A 89 -8.60 9.22 20.31
C ALA A 89 -7.71 10.45 20.08
N SER A 90 -8.29 11.63 20.30
CA SER A 90 -7.71 12.91 19.86
C SER A 90 -6.36 13.22 20.51
N GLN A 91 -6.17 12.82 21.77
CA GLN A 91 -4.92 12.95 22.52
C GLN A 91 -3.75 12.14 21.97
N TYR A 92 -3.99 11.24 21.00
CA TYR A 92 -2.96 10.43 20.34
C TYR A 92 -2.67 10.87 18.91
N TRP A 93 -3.32 11.93 18.41
CA TRP A 93 -3.06 12.47 17.08
C TRP A 93 -1.65 13.06 16.98
N GLY A 94 -1.09 13.02 15.76
CA GLY A 94 0.25 13.56 15.48
C GLY A 94 1.42 12.74 16.04
N LYS A 95 1.17 11.69 16.83
CA LYS A 95 2.21 10.86 17.47
C LYS A 95 2.68 9.66 16.62
N GLY A 96 2.19 9.51 15.40
CA GLY A 96 2.54 8.40 14.49
C GLY A 96 1.90 7.04 14.83
N ILE A 97 1.04 6.98 15.86
CA ILE A 97 0.36 5.75 16.29
C ILE A 97 -0.55 5.20 15.19
N ALA A 98 -1.39 6.05 14.58
CA ALA A 98 -2.25 5.67 13.46
C ALA A 98 -1.45 5.13 12.27
N THR A 99 -0.31 5.75 11.94
CA THR A 99 0.57 5.28 10.85
C THR A 99 1.14 3.89 11.14
N LYS A 100 1.55 3.62 12.40
CA LYS A 100 1.98 2.27 12.79
C LYS A 100 0.83 1.26 12.69
N ALA A 101 -0.35 1.62 13.21
CA ALA A 101 -1.53 0.76 13.15
C ALA A 101 -1.94 0.43 11.72
N VAL A 102 -1.98 1.41 10.81
CA VAL A 102 -2.29 1.19 9.40
C VAL A 102 -1.27 0.26 8.75
N LYS A 103 0.03 0.42 9.01
CA LYS A 103 1.07 -0.47 8.46
C LYS A 103 0.91 -1.92 8.94
N LEU A 104 0.72 -2.13 10.24
CA LEU A 104 0.44 -3.45 10.82
C LEU A 104 -0.82 -4.08 10.22
N THR A 105 -1.86 -3.27 10.00
CA THR A 105 -3.08 -3.70 9.35
C THR A 105 -2.80 -4.16 7.92
N LEU A 106 -2.12 -3.36 7.10
CA LEU A 106 -1.79 -3.71 5.72
C LEU A 106 -0.98 -5.02 5.65
N GLU A 107 0.07 -5.14 6.46
CA GLU A 107 0.91 -6.35 6.53
C GLU A 107 0.08 -7.60 6.87
N THR A 108 -0.86 -7.47 7.79
CA THR A 108 -1.74 -8.58 8.19
C THR A 108 -2.77 -8.91 7.11
N VAL A 109 -3.50 -7.93 6.58
CA VAL A 109 -4.63 -8.20 5.68
C VAL A 109 -4.19 -8.73 4.32
N PHE A 110 -3.05 -8.29 3.79
CA PHE A 110 -2.53 -8.84 2.54
C PHE A 110 -1.98 -10.26 2.70
N LYS A 111 -1.58 -10.64 3.91
CA LYS A 111 -1.21 -12.02 4.24
C LYS A 111 -2.44 -12.91 4.40
N ASP A 112 -3.48 -12.41 5.07
CA ASP A 112 -4.65 -13.21 5.47
C ASP A 112 -5.71 -13.29 4.35
N LEU A 113 -5.86 -12.24 3.54
CA LEU A 113 -6.87 -12.14 2.47
C LEU A 113 -6.25 -12.46 1.12
N LYS A 114 -6.33 -13.73 0.71
CA LYS A 114 -5.61 -14.27 -0.47
C LYS A 114 -5.90 -13.59 -1.81
N ASP A 115 -7.12 -13.10 -2.01
CA ASP A 115 -7.53 -12.46 -3.25
C ASP A 115 -7.25 -10.95 -3.26
N LEU A 116 -6.82 -10.38 -2.13
CA LEU A 116 -6.70 -8.94 -1.95
C LEU A 116 -5.44 -8.40 -2.66
N GLU A 117 -5.65 -7.53 -3.64
CA GLU A 117 -4.59 -6.85 -4.40
C GLU A 117 -4.48 -5.37 -4.04
N ARG A 118 -5.55 -4.80 -3.48
CA ARG A 118 -5.69 -3.36 -3.27
C ARG A 118 -6.49 -3.01 -2.03
N VAL A 119 -5.97 -2.09 -1.23
CA VAL A 119 -6.71 -1.45 -0.14
C VAL A 119 -7.00 -0.01 -0.52
N GLU A 120 -8.25 0.41 -0.39
CA GLU A 120 -8.70 1.78 -0.64
C GLU A 120 -9.04 2.45 0.69
N ALA A 121 -8.84 3.76 0.76
CA ALA A 121 -9.30 4.56 1.89
C ALA A 121 -9.96 5.83 1.35
N LEU A 122 -11.11 6.17 1.93
CA LEU A 122 -11.79 7.44 1.68
C LEU A 122 -11.48 8.38 2.84
N VAL A 123 -11.09 9.61 2.51
CA VAL A 123 -10.77 10.64 3.50
C VAL A 123 -11.37 11.95 3.06
N ASP A 124 -11.90 12.69 4.04
CA ASP A 124 -12.33 14.07 3.79
C ASP A 124 -11.13 14.93 3.36
N VAL A 125 -11.33 15.78 2.35
CA VAL A 125 -10.26 16.65 1.84
C VAL A 125 -9.77 17.66 2.87
N GLU A 126 -10.58 17.96 3.88
CA GLU A 126 -10.20 18.83 5.00
C GLU A 126 -9.52 18.05 6.14
N ASN A 127 -9.61 16.72 6.15
CA ASN A 127 -8.93 15.87 7.14
C ASN A 127 -7.46 15.64 6.75
N PHE A 128 -6.65 16.69 6.84
CA PHE A 128 -5.22 16.66 6.54
C PHE A 128 -4.44 15.66 7.42
N GLY A 129 -4.91 15.39 8.64
CA GLY A 129 -4.30 14.43 9.55
C GLY A 129 -4.36 13.01 8.99
N SER A 130 -5.55 12.57 8.60
CA SER A 130 -5.77 11.24 8.00
C SER A 130 -5.11 11.11 6.63
N GLN A 131 -5.12 12.16 5.81
CA GLN A 131 -4.39 12.20 4.54
C GLN A 131 -2.89 11.91 4.75
N LYS A 132 -2.24 12.61 5.70
CA LYS A 132 -0.83 12.38 6.02
C LYS A 132 -0.55 10.99 6.56
N VAL A 133 -1.48 10.40 7.34
CA VAL A 133 -1.35 9.03 7.83
C VAL A 133 -1.34 8.04 6.68
N LEU A 134 -2.27 8.16 5.74
CA LEU A 134 -2.36 7.29 4.57
C LEU A 134 -1.13 7.44 3.67
N GLU A 135 -0.71 8.66 3.35
CA GLU A 135 0.50 8.94 2.57
C GLU A 135 1.76 8.34 3.20
N LYS A 136 1.97 8.54 4.51
CA LYS A 136 3.10 7.95 5.25
C LYS A 136 3.03 6.42 5.38
N SER A 137 1.85 5.85 5.15
CA SER A 137 1.62 4.40 5.11
C SER A 137 1.77 3.82 3.70
N GLY A 138 2.09 4.65 2.70
CA GLY A 138 2.36 4.23 1.32
C GLY A 138 1.17 4.33 0.38
N PHE A 139 0.04 4.89 0.82
CA PHE A 139 -1.09 5.13 -0.08
C PHE A 139 -0.77 6.25 -1.08
N THR A 140 -1.31 6.10 -2.28
CA THR A 140 -1.30 7.12 -3.35
C THR A 140 -2.69 7.70 -3.51
N LYS A 141 -2.80 9.03 -3.68
CA LYS A 141 -4.07 9.69 -4.00
C LYS A 141 -4.48 9.39 -5.45
N ASP A 142 -5.64 8.76 -5.60
CA ASP A 142 -6.22 8.41 -6.89
C ASP A 142 -7.06 9.53 -7.49
N GLY A 143 -7.70 10.33 -6.64
CA GLY A 143 -8.52 11.45 -7.09
C GLY A 143 -9.36 12.05 -5.98
N VAL A 144 -10.20 13.01 -6.38
CA VAL A 144 -11.22 13.63 -5.53
C VAL A 144 -12.58 13.28 -6.11
N LEU A 145 -13.40 12.58 -5.32
CA LEU A 145 -14.78 12.27 -5.65
C LEU A 145 -15.65 13.47 -5.27
N ARG A 146 -16.29 14.09 -6.26
CA ARG A 146 -17.13 15.25 -6.04
C ARG A 146 -18.57 14.83 -5.81
N ARG A 147 -19.24 15.43 -4.81
CA ARG A 147 -20.65 15.15 -4.45
C ARG A 147 -20.95 13.65 -4.26
N PHE A 148 -20.05 12.96 -3.58
CA PHE A 148 -20.05 11.50 -3.54
C PHE A 148 -20.97 10.91 -2.47
N TRP A 149 -21.18 11.60 -1.35
CA TRP A 149 -21.98 11.09 -0.23
C TRP A 149 -22.59 12.21 0.63
N ILE A 150 -23.56 11.85 1.47
CA ILE A 150 -24.15 12.73 2.48
C ILE A 150 -23.50 12.41 3.82
N HIS A 151 -22.84 13.40 4.43
CA HIS A 151 -22.23 13.32 5.76
C HIS A 151 -23.05 14.18 6.72
N LYS A 152 -23.65 13.54 7.74
CA LYS A 152 -24.49 14.20 8.76
C LYS A 152 -25.54 15.17 8.18
N GLY A 153 -26.26 14.72 7.15
CA GLY A 153 -27.30 15.52 6.49
C GLY A 153 -26.79 16.54 5.47
N HIS A 154 -25.48 16.73 5.33
CA HIS A 154 -24.89 17.65 4.37
C HIS A 154 -24.23 16.88 3.22
N LEU A 155 -24.49 17.29 1.98
CA LEU A 155 -23.77 16.76 0.82
C LEU A 155 -22.29 17.13 0.97
N CYS A 156 -21.39 16.14 1.08
CA CYS A 156 -19.96 16.42 1.10
C CYS A 156 -19.51 16.75 -0.32
N HIS A 157 -18.86 17.90 -0.51
CA HIS A 157 -18.53 18.38 -1.84
C HIS A 157 -17.34 17.62 -2.44
N GLU A 158 -16.38 17.16 -1.62
CA GLU A 158 -15.12 16.57 -2.08
C GLU A 158 -14.57 15.52 -1.10
N LEU A 159 -14.33 14.30 -1.58
CA LEU A 159 -13.66 13.22 -0.83
C LEU A 159 -12.39 12.78 -1.56
N GLY A 160 -11.26 12.72 -0.85
CA GLY A 160 -10.05 12.09 -1.36
C GLY A 160 -10.21 10.57 -1.40
N LYS A 161 -10.04 9.97 -2.59
CA LYS A 161 -9.89 8.52 -2.73
C LYS A 161 -8.41 8.19 -2.81
N LEU A 162 -7.91 7.40 -1.86
CA LEU A 162 -6.54 6.93 -1.85
C LEU A 162 -6.50 5.41 -2.03
N ARG A 163 -5.44 4.92 -2.67
CA ARG A 163 -5.18 3.49 -2.89
C ARG A 163 -3.83 3.08 -2.33
N TYR A 164 -3.78 1.87 -1.82
CA TYR A 164 -2.56 1.10 -1.60
C TYR A 164 -2.64 -0.12 -2.50
N LEU A 165 -1.68 -0.28 -3.40
CA LEU A 165 -1.50 -1.49 -4.20
C LEU A 165 -0.47 -2.36 -3.51
N TYR A 166 -0.81 -3.61 -3.25
CA TYR A 166 0.16 -4.56 -2.72
C TYR A 166 1.09 -5.02 -3.83
N LEU A 167 2.18 -4.28 -3.99
CA LEU A 167 3.30 -4.69 -4.80
C LEU A 167 4.53 -4.53 -3.92
N GLU A 168 4.67 -5.38 -2.90
CA GLU A 168 5.89 -5.39 -2.08
C GLU A 168 7.11 -5.54 -2.98
N PHE A 169 7.02 -6.46 -3.94
CA PHE A 169 7.98 -6.64 -5.00
C PHE A 169 7.37 -7.47 -6.14
N LYS A 170 7.55 -7.05 -7.39
CA LYS A 170 7.25 -7.86 -8.59
C LYS A 170 8.46 -7.82 -9.50
N ILE A 171 8.84 -8.97 -10.03
CA ILE A 171 9.87 -9.11 -11.06
C ILE A 171 9.34 -10.06 -12.13
N ASN A 172 9.58 -9.74 -13.39
CA ASN A 172 9.18 -10.55 -14.53
C ASN A 172 10.28 -10.51 -15.59
N VAL A 173 10.48 -11.66 -16.23
CA VAL A 173 11.30 -11.78 -17.44
C VAL A 173 10.37 -12.26 -18.54
N THR A 174 10.28 -11.50 -19.62
CA THR A 174 9.36 -11.75 -20.73
C THR A 174 10.17 -12.00 -22.00
N PRO A 175 10.33 -13.26 -22.43
CA PRO A 175 10.99 -13.59 -23.69
C PRO A 175 10.27 -12.96 -24.88
N TYR A 176 11.03 -12.46 -25.85
CA TYR A 176 10.45 -12.00 -27.11
C TYR A 176 9.95 -13.20 -27.93
N PRO A 177 8.84 -13.06 -28.66
CA PRO A 177 8.30 -14.17 -29.47
C PRO A 177 9.12 -14.38 -30.76
N GLY A 178 8.94 -15.55 -31.37
CA GLY A 178 9.45 -15.82 -32.72
C GLY A 178 10.97 -15.91 -32.81
N SER A 179 11.55 -15.27 -33.83
CA SER A 179 13.01 -15.28 -34.08
C SER A 179 13.82 -14.54 -33.03
N ASP A 180 13.20 -13.69 -32.22
CA ASP A 180 13.86 -12.91 -31.16
C ASP A 180 13.86 -13.61 -29.79
N ARG A 181 13.44 -14.88 -29.71
CA ARG A 181 13.39 -15.67 -28.47
C ARG A 181 14.73 -15.79 -27.71
N CYS A 182 15.84 -15.45 -28.37
CA CYS A 182 17.14 -15.35 -27.74
C CYS A 182 17.29 -14.15 -26.80
N ARG A 183 16.29 -13.26 -26.74
CA ARG A 183 16.26 -12.10 -25.85
C ARG A 183 15.00 -12.10 -24.99
N ALA A 184 15.09 -11.47 -23.82
CA ALA A 184 13.95 -11.23 -22.94
C ALA A 184 14.02 -9.84 -22.30
N GLU A 185 12.86 -9.25 -22.01
CA GLU A 185 12.76 -8.01 -21.25
C GLU A 185 12.57 -8.29 -19.75
N LEU A 186 13.39 -7.65 -18.93
CA LEU A 186 13.29 -7.64 -17.47
C LEU A 186 12.49 -6.42 -17.01
N GLY A 187 11.41 -6.67 -16.29
CA GLY A 187 10.63 -5.67 -15.57
C GLY A 187 10.64 -5.94 -14.07
N TYR A 188 10.71 -4.89 -13.25
CA TYR A 188 10.48 -5.04 -11.81
C TYR A 188 9.94 -3.76 -11.16
N VAL A 189 9.26 -3.93 -10.03
CA VAL A 189 8.83 -2.86 -9.12
C VAL A 189 9.05 -3.32 -7.68
N LEU A 190 9.47 -2.40 -6.83
CA LEU A 190 9.68 -2.61 -5.40
C LEU A 190 8.93 -1.52 -4.65
N ALA A 191 8.18 -1.85 -3.60
CA ALA A 191 7.50 -0.83 -2.79
C ALA A 191 8.53 0.13 -2.16
N SER A 192 8.16 1.41 -2.07
CA SER A 192 9.08 2.49 -1.69
C SER A 192 9.65 2.34 -0.28
N GLN A 193 8.92 1.69 0.65
CA GLN A 193 9.44 1.38 2.00
C GLN A 193 10.64 0.40 2.01
N TYR A 194 10.91 -0.26 0.89
CA TYR A 194 11.99 -1.23 0.73
C TYR A 194 13.16 -0.71 -0.13
N TRP A 195 13.07 0.52 -0.66
CA TRP A 195 14.14 1.11 -1.46
C TRP A 195 15.42 1.31 -0.66
N GLY A 196 16.57 1.24 -1.35
CA GLY A 196 17.88 1.42 -0.73
C GLY A 196 18.38 0.25 0.13
N LYS A 197 17.58 -0.81 0.32
CA LYS A 197 17.93 -1.98 1.14
C LYS A 197 18.60 -3.13 0.36
N GLY A 198 18.89 -2.95 -0.91
CA GLY A 198 19.52 -3.98 -1.77
C GLY A 198 18.60 -5.13 -2.22
N ILE A 199 17.31 -5.09 -1.87
CA ILE A 199 16.33 -6.15 -2.17
C ILE A 199 16.19 -6.39 -3.68
N ALA A 200 15.96 -5.32 -4.46
CA ALA A 200 15.83 -5.42 -5.91
C ALA A 200 17.09 -5.99 -6.56
N THR A 201 18.29 -5.55 -6.15
CA THR A 201 19.57 -6.08 -6.66
C THR A 201 19.69 -7.59 -6.42
N LYS A 202 19.38 -8.05 -5.20
CA LYS A 202 19.43 -9.48 -4.88
C LYS A 202 18.43 -10.28 -5.71
N ALA A 203 17.21 -9.76 -5.86
CA ALA A 203 16.18 -10.41 -6.64
C ALA A 203 16.53 -10.48 -8.13
N VAL A 204 17.06 -9.40 -8.72
CA VAL A 204 17.52 -9.40 -10.12
C VAL A 204 18.60 -10.45 -10.34
N LYS A 205 19.60 -10.56 -9.45
CA LYS A 205 20.66 -11.58 -9.55
C LYS A 205 20.10 -13.01 -9.53
N LEU A 206 19.24 -13.32 -8.57
CA LEU A 206 18.57 -14.62 -8.48
C LEU A 206 17.69 -14.91 -9.70
N THR A 207 17.02 -13.89 -10.24
CA THR A 207 16.23 -14.02 -11.46
C THR A 207 17.13 -14.32 -12.66
N LEU A 208 18.25 -13.63 -12.84
CA LEU A 208 19.21 -13.91 -13.93
C LEU A 208 19.74 -15.34 -13.86
N GLU A 209 20.19 -15.77 -12.68
CA GLU A 209 20.63 -17.16 -12.43
C GLU A 209 19.58 -18.18 -12.85
N THR A 210 18.33 -17.92 -12.51
CA THR A 210 17.21 -18.84 -12.80
C THR A 210 16.88 -18.84 -14.30
N VAL A 211 16.74 -17.67 -14.94
CA VAL A 211 16.27 -17.62 -16.32
C VAL A 211 17.29 -18.12 -17.32
N PHE A 212 18.59 -17.87 -17.13
CA PHE A 212 19.63 -18.45 -18.01
C PHE A 212 19.79 -19.96 -17.80
N LYS A 213 19.47 -20.48 -16.61
CA LYS A 213 19.44 -21.91 -16.36
C LYS A 213 18.27 -22.59 -17.06
N ASP A 214 17.07 -21.99 -16.96
CA ASP A 214 15.81 -22.60 -17.36
C ASP A 214 15.48 -22.36 -18.85
N LEU A 215 15.82 -21.19 -19.40
CA LEU A 215 15.54 -20.81 -20.78
C LEU A 215 16.79 -21.04 -21.65
N LYS A 216 16.91 -22.25 -22.22
CA LYS A 216 18.10 -22.68 -22.96
C LYS A 216 18.45 -21.85 -24.19
N ASP A 217 17.45 -21.26 -24.82
CA ASP A 217 17.65 -20.43 -26.01
C ASP A 217 17.94 -18.96 -25.67
N LEU A 218 17.87 -18.57 -24.38
CA LEU A 218 18.03 -17.18 -23.94
C LEU A 218 19.51 -16.81 -23.86
N GLU A 219 19.92 -15.83 -24.68
CA GLU A 219 21.28 -15.32 -24.73
C GLU A 219 21.42 -13.94 -24.07
N ARG A 220 20.30 -13.23 -23.88
CA ARG A 220 20.34 -11.84 -23.42
C ARG A 220 19.07 -11.41 -22.69
N VAL A 221 19.26 -10.73 -21.56
CA VAL A 221 18.21 -10.05 -20.81
C VAL A 221 18.41 -8.54 -20.95
N GLU A 222 17.36 -7.82 -21.31
CA GLU A 222 17.37 -6.37 -21.52
C GLU A 222 16.47 -5.67 -20.50
N ALA A 223 16.78 -4.43 -20.15
CA ALA A 223 15.90 -3.60 -19.33
C ALA A 223 15.91 -2.15 -19.81
N LEU A 224 14.72 -1.55 -19.92
CA LEU A 224 14.54 -0.15 -20.32
C LEU A 224 14.24 0.72 -19.10
N VAL A 225 15.14 1.65 -18.79
CA VAL A 225 15.03 2.52 -17.61
C VAL A 225 14.86 3.98 -18.02
N ASP A 226 14.01 4.74 -17.32
CA ASP A 226 13.95 6.20 -17.51
C ASP A 226 15.30 6.83 -17.10
N VAL A 227 15.77 7.81 -17.89
CA VAL A 227 17.04 8.51 -17.62
C VAL A 227 17.08 9.18 -16.24
N GLU A 228 15.93 9.53 -15.66
CA GLU A 228 15.81 10.11 -14.32
C GLU A 228 15.68 9.05 -13.21
N ASN A 229 15.45 7.78 -13.55
CA ASN A 229 15.32 6.70 -12.56
C ASN A 229 16.69 6.15 -12.15
N PHE A 230 17.44 6.95 -11.39
CA PHE A 230 18.77 6.58 -10.88
C PHE A 230 18.76 5.35 -9.96
N GLY A 231 17.62 5.05 -9.32
CA GLY A 231 17.46 3.89 -8.46
C GLY A 231 17.57 2.58 -9.25
N SER A 232 16.78 2.45 -10.33
CA SER A 232 16.83 1.28 -11.20
C SER A 232 18.14 1.18 -11.99
N GLN A 233 18.74 2.32 -12.39
CA GLN A 233 20.08 2.32 -13.02
C GLN A 233 21.11 1.66 -12.10
N LYS A 234 21.19 2.10 -10.83
CA LYS A 234 22.09 1.51 -9.83
C LYS A 234 21.80 0.03 -9.54
N VAL A 235 20.54 -0.40 -9.59
CA VAL A 235 20.18 -1.81 -9.41
C VAL A 235 20.77 -2.64 -10.54
N LEU A 236 20.56 -2.24 -11.79
CA LEU A 236 21.04 -2.96 -12.97
C LEU A 236 22.58 -3.01 -13.03
N GLU A 237 23.25 -1.86 -12.82
CA GLU A 237 24.71 -1.78 -12.77
C GLU A 237 25.30 -2.69 -11.68
N LYS A 238 24.72 -2.70 -10.48
CA LYS A 238 25.15 -3.59 -9.38
C LYS A 238 24.81 -5.06 -9.61
N SER A 239 23.89 -5.35 -10.52
CA SER A 239 23.54 -6.69 -10.96
C SER A 239 24.37 -7.14 -12.18
N GLY A 240 25.32 -6.33 -12.65
CA GLY A 240 26.24 -6.67 -13.73
C GLY A 240 25.76 -6.28 -15.13
N PHE A 241 24.63 -5.59 -15.26
CA PHE A 241 24.17 -5.12 -16.58
C PHE A 241 25.09 -4.02 -17.14
N THR A 242 25.30 -4.08 -18.45
CA THR A 242 25.99 -3.05 -19.23
C THR A 242 24.99 -2.04 -19.79
N LYS A 243 25.39 -0.76 -19.82
CA LYS A 243 24.61 0.31 -20.47
C LYS A 243 24.91 0.33 -21.97
N ASP A 244 23.97 -0.13 -22.77
CA ASP A 244 24.13 -0.21 -24.24
C ASP A 244 23.92 1.14 -24.92
N GLY A 245 23.06 2.01 -24.36
CA GLY A 245 22.85 3.34 -24.92
C GLY A 245 21.61 4.07 -24.41
N VAL A 246 21.43 5.30 -24.92
CA VAL A 246 20.25 6.14 -24.66
C VAL A 246 19.38 6.19 -25.91
N LEU A 247 18.16 5.70 -25.79
CA LEU A 247 17.11 5.78 -26.78
C LEU A 247 16.38 7.12 -26.60
N ARG A 248 16.67 8.06 -27.50
CA ARG A 248 16.08 9.41 -27.48
C ARG A 248 14.61 9.36 -27.87
N ARG A 249 13.76 10.04 -27.12
CA ARG A 249 12.30 10.17 -27.36
C ARG A 249 11.60 8.82 -27.58
N PHE A 250 11.98 7.81 -26.81
CA PHE A 250 11.61 6.42 -27.05
C PHE A 250 10.18 6.07 -26.61
N SER A 251 9.71 6.63 -25.49
CA SER A 251 8.41 6.25 -24.91
C SER A 251 7.67 7.44 -24.31
N ILE A 252 6.33 7.40 -24.34
CA ILE A 252 5.49 8.36 -23.63
C ILE A 252 5.19 7.82 -22.23
N HIS A 253 5.55 8.58 -21.20
CA HIS A 253 5.20 8.28 -19.82
C HIS A 253 4.47 9.49 -19.22
N LYS A 254 3.23 9.29 -18.74
CA LYS A 254 2.36 10.35 -18.18
C LYS A 254 2.24 11.58 -19.09
N GLY A 255 2.06 11.36 -20.39
CA GLY A 255 1.90 12.44 -21.38
C GLY A 255 3.20 13.15 -21.80
N MET A 256 4.34 12.79 -21.22
CA MET A 256 5.65 13.32 -21.59
C MET A 256 6.43 12.30 -22.44
N VAL A 257 7.05 12.78 -23.51
CA VAL A 257 8.02 11.99 -24.27
C VAL A 257 9.32 11.91 -23.46
N ARG A 258 9.80 10.70 -23.20
CA ARG A 258 10.97 10.42 -22.35
C ARG A 258 12.06 9.66 -23.10
N ASP A 259 13.30 9.98 -22.76
CA ASP A 259 14.47 9.21 -23.15
C ASP A 259 14.58 7.97 -22.25
N ARG A 260 15.05 6.85 -22.81
CA ARG A 260 15.22 5.59 -22.09
C ARG A 260 16.65 5.10 -22.21
N ILE A 261 17.18 4.53 -21.16
CA ILE A 261 18.46 3.84 -21.16
C ILE A 261 18.18 2.36 -21.38
N LEU A 262 18.81 1.77 -22.40
CA LEU A 262 18.83 0.33 -22.61
C LEU A 262 20.01 -0.26 -21.84
N TYR A 263 19.70 -1.18 -20.93
CA TYR A 263 20.67 -2.02 -20.26
C TYR A 263 20.58 -3.44 -20.81
N SER A 264 21.71 -4.15 -20.81
CA SER A 264 21.77 -5.56 -21.19
C SER A 264 22.64 -6.38 -20.26
N PHE A 265 22.28 -7.66 -20.13
CA PHE A 265 23.08 -8.70 -19.50
C PHE A 265 23.05 -9.90 -20.44
N ILE A 266 24.22 -10.41 -20.84
CA ILE A 266 24.32 -11.56 -21.75
C ILE A 266 24.72 -12.84 -21.02
N SER A 267 24.43 -13.99 -21.60
CA SER A 267 24.66 -15.32 -21.00
C SER A 267 26.11 -15.60 -20.58
N THR A 268 27.07 -14.86 -21.15
CA THR A 268 28.51 -14.95 -20.87
C THR A 268 29.02 -13.93 -19.84
N ASP A 269 28.17 -13.00 -19.39
CA ASP A 269 28.53 -12.06 -18.33
C ASP A 269 28.63 -12.78 -16.98
N PRO A 270 29.60 -12.41 -16.13
CA PRO A 270 29.73 -13.00 -14.81
C PRO A 270 28.55 -12.59 -13.91
N LEU A 271 27.94 -13.57 -13.25
CA LEU A 271 27.00 -13.33 -12.17
C LEU A 271 27.79 -12.81 -10.94
N VAL A 272 27.83 -11.48 -10.78
CA VAL A 272 28.46 -10.78 -9.63
C VAL A 272 27.55 -10.84 -8.42
#